data_AF-A0A833L6I3-F1
#
_entry.id   AF-A0A833L6I3-F1
#
_cell.length_a   1.000
_cell.length_b   1.000
_cell.length_c   1.000
_cell.angle_alpha   90.00
_cell.angle_beta   90.00
_cell.angle_gamma   90.00
#
_symmetry.space_group_name_H-M   'P 1'
#
loop_
_entity.id
_entity.type
_entity.pdbx_description
1 polymer ?
#
loop_
_entity_poly.entity_id
_entity_poly.type
_entity_poly.pdbx_seq_one_letter_code
_entity_poly.pdbx_strand_id
1 'polypeptide(L)'
;MAVLARMPVDPVLEQAGFLDTPAPIAERLDPRSFVVVQNRDEAEYLLARDHSYGHGDGEWTAFFVESMVEFLVWQNHPCGKISETDLDWLIGLVADAPSPSVPALLFALVRELNEVPERLVVLAMTHAKGRLKAMH
;
A
#
# COMPACT_ATOMS: atom_id res chain seq x y z
N MET A 1 -35.34 -18.60 -28.72
CA MET A 1 -35.80 -17.83 -27.54
C MET A 1 -35.60 -18.72 -26.31
N ALA A 2 -34.43 -18.64 -25.66
CA ALA A 2 -34.12 -19.47 -24.50
C ALA A 2 -34.60 -18.75 -23.23
N VAL A 3 -35.55 -19.36 -22.52
CA VAL A 3 -36.02 -18.94 -21.19
C VAL A 3 -34.94 -19.37 -20.19
N LEU A 4 -34.27 -18.41 -19.57
CA LEU A 4 -33.40 -18.67 -18.42
C LEU A 4 -34.31 -19.08 -17.24
N ALA A 5 -34.17 -20.33 -16.80
CA ALA A 5 -34.85 -20.84 -15.62
C ALA A 5 -34.43 -20.01 -14.40
N ARG A 6 -35.40 -19.31 -13.81
CA ARG A 6 -35.24 -18.64 -12.52
C ARG A 6 -35.07 -19.73 -11.46
N MET A 7 -33.85 -19.93 -10.99
CA MET A 7 -33.62 -20.82 -9.85
C MET A 7 -34.40 -20.29 -8.64
N PRO A 8 -35.14 -21.15 -7.91
CA PRO A 8 -35.79 -20.73 -6.68
C PRO A 8 -34.72 -20.40 -5.63
N VAL A 9 -34.73 -19.17 -5.13
CA VAL A 9 -33.87 -18.72 -4.04
C VAL A 9 -34.28 -19.47 -2.78
N ASP A 10 -33.30 -20.02 -2.05
CA ASP A 10 -33.53 -20.78 -0.83
C ASP A 10 -34.18 -19.89 0.25
N PRO A 11 -35.35 -20.25 0.84
CA PRO A 11 -36.06 -19.39 1.79
C PRO A 11 -35.25 -19.04 3.05
N VAL A 12 -34.20 -19.81 3.36
CA VAL A 12 -33.24 -19.50 4.42
C VAL A 12 -32.46 -18.21 4.12
N LEU A 13 -32.16 -17.92 2.85
CA LEU A 13 -31.45 -16.71 2.43
C LEU A 13 -32.35 -15.47 2.54
N GLU A 14 -33.66 -15.61 2.30
CA GLU A 14 -34.64 -14.51 2.50
C GLU A 14 -34.75 -14.15 3.99
N GLN A 15 -34.84 -15.15 4.87
CA GLN A 15 -35.04 -14.95 6.30
C GLN A 15 -33.80 -14.43 7.02
N ALA A 16 -32.60 -14.62 6.45
CA ALA A 16 -31.34 -14.16 7.01
C ALA A 16 -31.05 -12.66 6.76
N GLY A 17 -31.94 -11.92 6.09
CA GLY A 17 -31.73 -10.50 5.76
C GLY A 17 -30.63 -10.25 4.72
N PHE A 18 -30.17 -11.31 4.04
CA PHE A 18 -29.08 -11.25 3.05
C PHE A 18 -29.55 -10.76 1.67
N LEU A 19 -30.86 -10.55 1.50
CA LEU A 19 -31.49 -10.06 0.27
C LEU A 19 -31.69 -8.55 0.24
N ASP A 20 -31.37 -7.84 1.32
CA ASP A 20 -31.32 -6.40 1.24
C ASP A 20 -30.14 -6.07 0.32
N THR A 21 -30.41 -5.38 -0.79
CA THR A 21 -29.34 -4.98 -1.70
C THR A 21 -28.43 -4.08 -0.89
N PRO A 22 -27.19 -4.49 -0.58
CA PRO A 22 -26.33 -3.66 0.23
C PRO A 22 -26.19 -2.31 -0.47
N ALA A 23 -26.11 -1.23 0.31
CA ALA A 23 -25.75 0.07 -0.22
C ALA A 23 -24.55 -0.10 -1.18
N PRO A 24 -24.53 0.65 -2.31
CA PRO A 24 -23.45 0.58 -3.28
C PRO A 24 -22.10 0.55 -2.56
N ILE A 25 -21.15 -0.25 -3.05
CA ILE A 25 -19.83 -0.41 -2.39
C ILE A 25 -19.24 0.97 -2.05
N ALA A 26 -19.36 1.95 -2.95
CA ALA A 26 -18.93 3.34 -2.76
C ALA A 26 -19.48 4.04 -1.50
N GLU A 27 -20.68 3.69 -1.02
CA GLU A 27 -21.30 4.26 0.18
C GLU A 27 -20.91 3.54 1.47
N ARG A 28 -20.37 2.32 1.35
CA ARG A 28 -19.88 1.50 2.47
C ARG A 28 -18.42 1.74 2.78
N LEU A 29 -17.72 2.41 1.87
CA LEU A 29 -16.33 2.75 1.96
C LEU A 29 -16.20 4.14 2.61
N ASP A 30 -15.49 4.24 3.73
CA ASP A 30 -15.12 5.55 4.28
C ASP A 30 -14.22 6.26 3.26
N PRO A 31 -14.54 7.45 2.75
CA PRO A 31 -13.65 8.18 1.84
C PRO A 31 -12.26 8.45 2.43
N ARG A 32 -12.13 8.48 3.77
CA ARG A 32 -10.84 8.56 4.48
C ARG A 32 -10.11 7.21 4.57
N SER A 33 -10.80 6.10 4.32
CA SER A 33 -10.19 4.76 4.15
C SER A 33 -9.48 4.61 2.80
N PHE A 34 -9.57 5.57 1.89
CA PHE A 34 -8.95 5.53 0.55
C PHE A 34 -8.17 6.81 0.26
N VAL A 35 -7.20 7.17 1.11
CA VAL A 35 -6.19 8.14 0.69
C VAL A 35 -5.31 7.45 -0.36
N VAL A 36 -5.74 7.55 -1.60
CA VAL A 36 -5.01 7.11 -2.78
C VAL A 36 -4.02 8.21 -3.11
N VAL A 37 -2.74 7.95 -2.91
CA VAL A 37 -1.67 8.83 -3.42
C VAL A 37 -1.76 8.82 -4.94
N GLN A 38 -1.98 9.99 -5.55
CA GLN A 38 -2.29 10.07 -6.98
C GLN A 38 -1.08 10.28 -7.87
N ASN A 39 0.01 10.81 -7.31
CA ASN A 39 1.18 11.22 -8.08
C ASN A 39 2.43 11.29 -7.18
N ARG A 40 3.58 11.49 -7.81
CA ARG A 40 4.88 11.58 -7.14
C ARG A 40 4.97 12.76 -6.17
N ASP A 41 4.34 13.90 -6.47
CA ASP A 41 4.37 15.07 -5.58
C ASP A 41 3.67 14.77 -4.25
N GLU A 42 2.55 14.05 -4.28
CA GLU A 42 1.85 13.60 -3.07
C GLU A 42 2.68 12.56 -2.29
N ALA A 43 3.34 11.64 -2.98
CA ALA A 43 4.22 10.65 -2.37
C ALA A 43 5.45 11.31 -1.70
N GLU A 44 6.05 12.30 -2.36
CA GLU A 44 7.14 13.12 -1.82
C GLU A 44 6.69 13.93 -0.60
N TYR A 45 5.48 14.49 -0.64
CA TYR A 45 4.90 15.15 0.52
C TYR A 45 4.75 14.21 1.72
N LEU A 46 4.31 12.97 1.50
CA LEU A 46 4.23 11.96 2.56
C LEU A 46 5.62 11.61 3.13
N LEU A 47 6.63 11.49 2.29
CA LEU A 47 8.02 11.25 2.71
C LEU A 47 8.58 12.43 3.53
N ALA A 48 8.41 13.65 3.04
CA ALA A 48 8.84 14.86 3.75
C ALA A 48 8.12 15.00 5.10
N ARG A 49 6.86 14.59 5.14
CA ARG A 49 6.08 14.53 6.37
C ARG A 49 6.65 13.46 7.30
N ASP A 50 6.86 12.23 6.84
CA ASP A 50 7.46 11.16 7.65
C ASP A 50 8.83 11.57 8.21
N HIS A 51 9.62 12.32 7.45
CA HIS A 51 10.91 12.82 7.93
C HIS A 51 10.76 13.81 9.10
N SER A 52 9.68 14.60 9.08
CA SER A 52 9.35 15.58 10.12
C SER A 52 8.72 14.94 11.37
N TYR A 53 7.99 13.84 11.18
CA TYR A 53 7.45 13.03 12.27
C TYR A 53 8.56 12.13 12.82
N GLY A 54 9.09 12.47 14.00
CA GLY A 54 10.10 11.64 14.66
C GLY A 54 9.62 10.19 14.90
N HIS A 55 10.54 9.31 15.29
CA HIS A 55 10.22 7.93 15.67
C HIS A 55 9.17 7.92 16.80
N GLY A 56 8.05 7.20 16.63
CA GLY A 56 7.15 6.92 17.77
C GLY A 56 5.67 6.74 17.45
N ASP A 57 5.20 7.13 16.27
CA ASP A 57 3.80 6.95 15.88
C ASP A 57 3.64 5.73 14.93
N GLY A 58 3.23 4.61 15.51
CA GLY A 58 3.00 3.37 14.79
C GLY A 58 1.81 3.44 13.82
N GLU A 59 0.81 4.28 14.11
CA GLU A 59 -0.35 4.48 13.24
C GLU A 59 0.07 5.28 12.00
N TRP A 60 0.85 6.35 12.19
CA TRP A 60 1.45 7.10 11.08
C TRP A 60 2.34 6.21 10.21
N THR A 61 3.21 5.39 10.83
CA THR A 61 4.09 4.47 10.10
C THR A 61 3.28 3.49 9.24
N ALA A 62 2.22 2.91 9.80
CA ALA A 62 1.35 1.99 9.06
C ALA A 62 0.67 2.69 7.89
N PHE A 63 0.06 3.85 8.12
CA PHE A 63 -0.57 4.67 7.08
C PHE A 63 0.40 5.04 5.95
N PHE A 64 1.60 5.51 6.30
CA PHE A 64 2.64 5.87 5.33
C PHE A 64 3.04 4.68 4.46
N VAL A 65 3.33 3.53 5.09
CA VAL A 65 3.75 2.32 4.39
C VAL A 65 2.65 1.81 3.46
N GLU A 66 1.41 1.72 3.96
CA GLU A 66 0.26 1.26 3.16
C GLU A 66 0.01 2.18 1.96
N SER A 67 0.04 3.50 2.17
CA SER A 67 -0.17 4.50 1.10
C SER A 67 0.90 4.40 0.00
N MET A 68 2.16 4.25 0.38
CA MET A 68 3.28 4.15 -0.57
C MET A 68 3.28 2.81 -1.32
N VAL A 69 2.92 1.70 -0.65
CA VAL A 69 2.78 0.39 -1.30
C VAL A 69 1.64 0.42 -2.31
N GLU A 70 0.49 0.97 -1.94
CA GLU A 70 -0.65 1.12 -2.83
C GLU A 70 -0.25 1.89 -4.10
N PHE A 71 0.41 3.04 -3.94
CA PHE A 71 0.90 3.85 -5.05
C PHE A 71 1.91 3.12 -5.94
N LEU A 72 2.95 2.52 -5.35
CA LEU A 72 4.07 1.97 -6.11
C LEU A 72 3.79 0.62 -6.74
N VAL A 73 2.92 -0.19 -6.11
CA VAL A 73 2.74 -1.61 -6.42
C VAL A 73 1.37 -1.90 -7.01
N TRP A 74 0.30 -1.36 -6.41
CA TRP A 74 -1.06 -1.79 -6.72
C TRP A 74 -1.76 -0.89 -7.73
N GLN A 75 -1.50 0.42 -7.71
CA GLN A 75 -2.02 1.37 -8.70
C GLN A 75 -1.31 1.30 -10.05
N ASN A 76 -0.06 0.82 -10.06
CA ASN A 76 0.70 0.62 -11.29
C ASN A 76 0.19 -0.60 -12.06
N HIS A 77 0.03 -0.48 -13.37
CA HIS A 77 -0.27 -1.60 -14.25
C HIS A 77 0.99 -2.06 -15.01
N PRO A 78 1.35 -3.36 -14.95
CA PRO A 78 0.68 -4.46 -14.26
C PRO A 78 0.87 -4.43 -12.73
N CYS A 79 -0.21 -4.74 -12.00
CA CYS A 79 -0.20 -4.73 -10.53
C CYS A 79 0.82 -5.73 -9.96
N GLY A 80 1.42 -5.38 -8.82
CA GLY A 80 2.44 -6.21 -8.18
C GLY A 80 3.83 -6.07 -8.82
N LYS A 81 4.03 -5.06 -9.68
CA LYS A 81 5.34 -4.71 -10.26
C LYS A 81 5.63 -3.23 -10.02
N ILE A 82 6.91 -2.91 -9.87
CA ILE A 82 7.41 -1.53 -9.85
C ILE A 82 8.17 -1.26 -11.14
N SER A 83 7.97 -0.07 -11.73
CA SER A 83 8.75 0.34 -12.91
C SER A 83 10.19 0.71 -12.50
N GLU A 84 11.16 0.53 -13.40
CA GLU A 84 12.54 0.98 -13.16
C GLU A 84 12.61 2.49 -12.86
N THR A 85 11.77 3.29 -13.52
CA THR A 85 11.72 4.74 -13.31
C THR A 85 11.16 5.12 -11.94
N ASP A 86 10.21 4.36 -11.39
CA ASP A 86 9.72 4.56 -10.02
C ASP A 86 10.73 4.07 -8.99
N LEU A 87 11.41 2.95 -9.28
CA LEU A 87 12.47 2.44 -8.42
C LEU A 87 13.64 3.41 -8.32
N ASP A 88 14.12 3.95 -9.45
CA ASP A 88 15.20 4.95 -9.48
C ASP A 88 14.83 6.21 -8.71
N TRP A 89 13.61 6.68 -8.89
CA TRP A 89 13.07 7.84 -8.18
C TRP A 89 12.99 7.58 -6.66
N LEU A 90 12.47 6.43 -6.23
CA LEU A 90 12.38 6.06 -4.82
C LEU A 90 13.76 5.94 -4.18
N ILE A 91 14.72 5.31 -4.86
CA ILE A 91 16.10 5.17 -4.37
C ILE A 91 16.72 6.56 -4.18
N GLY A 92 16.51 7.47 -5.13
CA GLY A 92 16.98 8.86 -5.04
C GLY A 92 16.41 9.59 -3.82
N LEU A 93 15.10 9.48 -3.60
CA LEU A 93 14.43 10.11 -2.45
C LEU A 93 14.93 9.59 -1.11
N VAL A 94 15.04 8.26 -0.99
CA VAL A 94 15.54 7.62 0.25
C VAL A 94 16.98 8.01 0.56
N ALA A 95 17.81 8.19 -0.46
CA ALA A 95 19.21 8.59 -0.29
C ALA A 95 19.36 10.05 0.14
N ASP A 96 18.51 10.95 -0.36
CA ASP A 96 18.58 12.39 -0.08
C ASP A 96 18.03 12.75 1.31
N ALA A 97 16.87 12.19 1.66
CA ALA A 97 16.17 12.46 2.92
C ALA A 97 15.76 11.15 3.61
N PRO A 98 16.66 10.51 4.39
CA PRO A 98 16.33 9.29 5.09
C PRO A 98 15.21 9.56 6.11
N SER A 99 14.19 8.71 6.10
CA SER A 99 13.00 8.86 6.94
C SER A 99 12.83 7.68 7.92
N PRO A 100 12.28 7.88 9.12
CA PRO A 100 12.11 6.82 10.12
C PRO A 100 11.37 5.58 9.63
N SER A 101 10.36 5.76 8.77
CA SER A 101 9.52 4.67 8.27
C SER A 101 10.08 4.00 7.01
N VAL A 102 11.16 4.53 6.41
CA VAL A 102 11.78 3.96 5.19
C VAL A 102 12.14 2.49 5.34
N PRO A 103 12.76 2.01 6.44
CA PRO A 103 13.03 0.59 6.58
C PRO A 103 11.74 -0.25 6.48
N ALA A 104 10.66 0.17 7.13
CA ALA A 104 9.38 -0.54 7.08
C ALA A 104 8.79 -0.55 5.67
N LEU A 105 8.87 0.58 4.95
CA LEU A 105 8.45 0.68 3.55
C LEU A 105 9.25 -0.29 2.65
N LEU A 106 10.57 -0.30 2.76
CA LEU A 106 11.42 -1.17 1.93
C LEU A 106 11.10 -2.65 2.15
N PHE A 107 10.87 -3.07 3.40
CA PHE A 107 10.44 -4.44 3.70
C PHE A 107 9.04 -4.76 3.16
N ALA A 108 8.11 -3.81 3.23
CA ALA A 108 6.79 -3.99 2.65
C ALA A 108 6.87 -4.16 1.12
N LEU A 109 7.63 -3.32 0.42
CA LEU A 109 7.81 -3.45 -1.03
C LEU A 109 8.43 -4.80 -1.43
N VAL A 110 9.43 -5.28 -0.69
CA VAL A 110 10.02 -6.62 -0.93
C VAL A 110 8.99 -7.74 -0.73
N ARG A 111 8.01 -7.57 0.18
CA ARG A 111 6.97 -8.57 0.45
C ARG A 111 5.86 -8.56 -0.60
N GLU A 112 5.45 -7.38 -1.07
CA GLU A 112 4.27 -7.21 -1.92
C GLU A 112 4.57 -7.32 -3.42
N LEU A 113 5.82 -7.11 -3.85
CA LEU A 113 6.20 -7.23 -5.26
C LEU A 113 6.25 -8.70 -5.70
N ASN A 114 5.63 -8.99 -6.86
CA ASN A 114 5.67 -10.31 -7.50
C ASN A 114 7.08 -10.66 -7.99
N GLU A 115 7.79 -9.65 -8.50
CA GLU A 115 9.17 -9.74 -8.98
C GLU A 115 9.96 -8.63 -8.28
N VAL A 116 10.79 -9.01 -7.30
CA VAL A 116 11.53 -8.05 -6.49
C VAL A 116 12.85 -7.69 -7.18
N PRO A 117 13.10 -6.42 -7.54
CA PRO A 117 14.37 -5.99 -8.11
C PRO A 117 15.51 -6.18 -7.10
N GLU A 118 16.66 -6.71 -7.54
CA GLU A 118 17.82 -6.98 -6.65
C GLU A 118 18.29 -5.71 -5.91
N ARG A 119 18.25 -4.56 -6.60
CA ARG A 119 18.60 -3.25 -6.04
C ARG A 119 17.75 -2.88 -4.82
N LEU A 120 16.46 -3.22 -4.84
CA LEU A 120 15.54 -2.99 -3.73
C LEU A 120 15.90 -3.87 -2.52
N VAL A 121 16.26 -5.13 -2.76
CA VAL A 121 16.71 -6.06 -1.70
C VAL A 121 17.98 -5.55 -1.04
N VAL A 122 18.97 -5.12 -1.83
CA VAL A 122 20.23 -4.56 -1.32
C VAL A 122 19.97 -3.31 -0.47
N LEU A 123 19.07 -2.43 -0.92
CA LEU A 123 18.69 -1.24 -0.17
C LEU A 123 18.02 -1.61 1.16
N ALA A 124 17.03 -2.50 1.15
CA ALA A 124 16.35 -2.98 2.36
C ALA A 124 17.34 -3.58 3.38
N MET A 125 18.27 -4.42 2.91
CA MET A 125 19.29 -5.05 3.76
C MET A 125 20.27 -4.04 4.36
N THR A 126 20.57 -2.95 3.64
CA THR A 126 21.42 -1.87 4.13
C THR A 126 20.75 -1.14 5.31
N HIS A 127 19.46 -0.84 5.18
CA HIS A 127 18.68 -0.22 6.25
C HIS A 127 18.45 -1.15 7.45
N ALA A 128 18.33 -2.47 7.22
CA ALA A 128 18.22 -3.45 8.29
C ALA A 128 19.45 -3.48 9.21
N LYS A 129 20.66 -3.41 8.63
CA LYS A 129 21.92 -3.33 9.38
C LYS A 129 22.00 -2.07 10.23
N GLY A 130 21.51 -0.93 9.72
CA GLY A 130 21.44 0.33 10.46
C GLY A 130 20.61 0.21 11.74
N ARG A 131 19.45 -0.47 11.67
CA ARG A 131 18.59 -0.70 12.85
C ARG A 131 19.26 -1.55 13.92
N LEU A 132 19.95 -2.63 13.52
CA LEU A 132 20.65 -3.51 14.49
C LEU A 132 21.78 -2.77 15.22
N LYS A 133 22.45 -1.83 14.53
CA LYS A 133 23.48 -0.99 15.13
C LYS A 133 22.92 0.04 16.10
N ALA A 134 21.71 0.58 15.85
CA ALA A 134 21.06 1.56 16.72
C ALA A 134 20.46 0.95 18.01
N MET A 135 20.34 -0.38 18.08
CA MET A 135 19.82 -1.11 19.25
C MET A 135 20.91 -1.50 20.27
N HIS A 136 22.19 -1.22 19.98
CA HIS A 136 23.34 -1.43 20.86
C HIS A 136 23.97 -0.10 21.25
#